data_AF-A0A7W0M2Y2-F1
#
_entry.id   AF-A0A7W0M2Y2-F1
#
_cell.length_a   1.000
_cell.length_b   1.000
_cell.length_c   1.000
_cell.angle_alpha   90.00
_cell.angle_beta   90.00
_cell.angle_gamma   90.00
#
_symmetry.space_group_name_H-M   'P 1'
#
loop_
_entity.id
_entity.type
_entity.pdbx_description
1 polymer ?
#
loop_
_entity_poly.entity_id
_entity_poly.type
_entity_poly.pdbx_seq_one_letter_code
_entity_poly.pdbx_strand_id
1 'polypeptide(L)'
;MDGLVDRPLSLSLDDLRAMPTIERVVTLSCISNPVGGPLVGNARWTGVTTASLLELARPQPRATWVLVQAADGYHESFPIDMLRADGPMVAFGMDGFTLPRRHGFAARLLVPGHDGMKNVKWLTRLTLSDAPAAGVLGPARLGLRGHRPHGVPHRHPHRPCHRHLPVHRRRPWPGPAPAHPAGRGVDRRR
;
A
#
# COMPACT_ATOMS: atom_id res chain seq x y z
N MET A 1 -7.25 16.88 -7.29
CA MET A 1 -7.96 16.31 -6.13
C MET A 1 -9.30 17.03 -6.00
N ASP A 2 -10.38 16.29 -5.89
CA ASP A 2 -11.75 16.82 -5.87
C ASP A 2 -12.73 15.82 -5.24
N GLY A 3 -14.03 16.02 -5.47
CA GLY A 3 -15.11 15.27 -4.84
C GLY A 3 -15.49 15.89 -3.50
N LEU A 4 -15.55 15.05 -2.46
CA LEU A 4 -15.93 15.45 -1.10
C LEU A 4 -14.78 16.16 -0.35
N VAL A 5 -14.39 17.33 -0.86
CA VAL A 5 -13.33 18.19 -0.29
C VAL A 5 -13.80 19.64 -0.21
N ASP A 6 -13.33 20.37 0.79
CA ASP A 6 -13.63 21.81 0.93
C ASP A 6 -12.63 22.67 0.14
N ARG A 7 -11.45 22.13 -0.18
CA ARG A 7 -10.42 22.81 -0.98
C ARG A 7 -9.93 21.89 -2.11
N PRO A 8 -10.58 21.91 -3.29
CA PRO A 8 -10.07 21.19 -4.46
C PRO A 8 -8.63 21.64 -4.81
N LEU A 9 -7.79 20.69 -5.23
CA LEU A 9 -6.39 20.93 -5.57
C LEU A 9 -6.12 20.55 -7.03
N SER A 10 -5.40 21.40 -7.74
CA SER A 10 -4.78 21.07 -9.03
C SER A 10 -3.29 21.36 -8.89
N LEU A 11 -2.46 20.33 -8.86
CA LEU A 11 -1.02 20.43 -8.59
C LEU A 11 -0.25 19.97 -9.83
N SER A 12 0.69 20.78 -10.28
CA SER A 12 1.71 20.40 -11.23
C SER A 12 2.77 19.50 -10.58
N LEU A 13 3.64 18.90 -11.39
CA LEU A 13 4.79 18.15 -10.87
C LEU A 13 5.74 19.07 -10.08
N ASP A 14 5.90 20.32 -10.49
CA ASP A 14 6.78 21.27 -9.80
C ASP A 14 6.16 21.72 -8.47
N ASP A 15 4.84 21.86 -8.38
CA ASP A 15 4.15 22.08 -7.11
C ASP A 15 4.44 20.94 -6.12
N LEU A 16 4.34 19.69 -6.58
CA LEU A 16 4.66 18.52 -5.74
C LEU A 16 6.12 18.49 -5.28
N ARG A 17 7.05 18.94 -6.13
CA ARG A 17 8.48 19.02 -5.80
C ARG A 17 8.82 20.15 -4.82
N ALA A 18 8.02 21.21 -4.80
CA ALA A 18 8.17 22.33 -3.88
C ALA A 18 7.62 22.04 -2.47
N MET A 19 6.82 20.99 -2.32
CA MET A 19 6.29 20.56 -1.02
C MET A 19 7.34 19.79 -0.19
N PRO A 20 7.17 19.68 1.14
CA PRO A 20 8.00 18.80 1.97
C PRO A 20 7.95 17.35 1.47
N THR A 21 9.11 16.82 1.07
CA THR A 21 9.24 15.46 0.55
C THR A 21 9.78 14.50 1.59
N ILE A 22 9.37 13.23 1.49
CA ILE A 22 9.96 12.11 2.21
C ILE A 22 10.69 11.17 1.26
N GLU A 23 11.62 10.40 1.81
CA GLU A 23 12.18 9.23 1.14
C GLU A 23 11.86 7.94 1.89
N ARG A 24 11.53 6.88 1.16
CA ARG A 24 11.30 5.53 1.71
C ARG A 24 11.85 4.47 0.80
N VAL A 25 12.52 3.48 1.38
CA VAL A 25 12.87 2.24 0.68
C VAL A 25 11.68 1.31 0.74
N VAL A 26 11.10 0.96 -0.42
CA VAL A 26 9.88 0.14 -0.50
C VAL A 26 10.09 -0.99 -1.48
N THR A 27 9.77 -2.21 -1.03
CA THR A 27 9.63 -3.38 -1.89
C THR A 27 8.21 -3.45 -2.42
N LEU A 28 8.06 -3.57 -3.73
CA LEU A 28 6.80 -3.82 -4.41
C LEU A 28 6.84 -5.22 -5.01
N SER A 29 5.87 -6.06 -4.66
CA SER A 29 5.66 -7.37 -5.29
C SER A 29 4.31 -7.39 -5.97
N CYS A 30 4.24 -7.98 -7.17
CA CYS A 30 2.96 -8.28 -7.79
C CYS A 30 2.25 -9.41 -7.03
N ILE A 31 0.92 -9.36 -6.96
CA ILE A 31 0.09 -10.45 -6.43
C ILE A 31 0.29 -11.76 -7.21
N SER A 32 0.60 -11.65 -8.50
CA SER A 32 0.87 -12.80 -9.38
C SER A 32 2.34 -13.23 -9.36
N ASN A 33 3.17 -12.71 -8.45
CA ASN A 33 4.56 -13.13 -8.36
C ASN A 33 4.64 -14.53 -7.74
N PRO A 34 5.18 -15.55 -8.44
CA PRO A 34 5.43 -16.84 -7.80
C PRO A 34 6.55 -16.72 -6.76
N VAL A 35 6.68 -17.72 -5.90
CA VAL A 35 7.82 -17.80 -4.97
C VAL A 35 9.12 -17.83 -5.77
N GLY A 36 10.02 -16.87 -5.49
CA GLY A 36 11.27 -16.69 -6.25
C GLY A 36 11.09 -16.04 -7.64
N GLY A 37 9.90 -15.53 -7.96
CA GLY A 37 9.59 -14.93 -9.25
C GLY A 37 10.15 -13.53 -9.45
N PRO A 38 10.17 -13.03 -10.70
CA PRO A 38 10.80 -11.76 -11.07
C PRO A 38 9.88 -10.55 -10.91
N LEU A 39 8.61 -10.73 -10.53
CA LEU A 39 7.63 -9.64 -10.43
C LEU A 39 7.70 -8.94 -9.06
N VAL A 40 8.93 -8.65 -8.63
CA VAL A 40 9.25 -7.96 -7.38
C VAL A 40 10.40 -6.99 -7.63
N GLY A 41 10.38 -5.85 -6.95
CA GLY A 41 11.47 -4.88 -6.99
C GLY A 41 11.55 -4.07 -5.72
N ASN A 42 12.74 -3.59 -5.36
CA ASN A 42 12.98 -2.70 -4.24
C ASN A 42 13.67 -1.44 -4.77
N ALA A 43 13.26 -0.28 -4.26
CA ALA A 43 13.84 1.01 -4.64
C ALA A 43 13.64 2.02 -3.51
N ARG A 44 14.45 3.10 -3.55
CA ARG A 44 14.26 4.29 -2.72
C ARG A 44 13.35 5.26 -3.47
N TRP A 45 12.20 5.58 -2.90
CA TRP A 45 11.18 6.43 -3.50
C TRP A 45 11.17 7.78 -2.84
N THR A 46 11.02 8.83 -3.66
CA THR A 46 10.93 10.23 -3.22
C THR A 46 9.57 10.78 -3.61
N GLY A 47 8.88 11.42 -2.66
CA GLY A 47 7.53 11.93 -2.89
C GLY A 47 6.93 12.72 -1.73
N VAL A 48 5.67 13.10 -1.89
CA VAL A 48 4.87 13.80 -0.88
C VAL A 48 3.88 12.83 -0.26
N THR A 49 3.70 12.87 1.06
CA THR A 49 2.74 11.96 1.73
C THR A 49 1.31 12.24 1.27
N THR A 50 0.51 11.19 1.13
CA THR A 50 -0.92 11.37 0.83
C THR A 50 -1.66 12.02 2.00
N ALA A 51 -1.18 11.85 3.24
CA ALA A 51 -1.72 12.52 4.41
C ALA A 51 -1.63 14.05 4.29
N SER A 52 -0.47 14.59 3.90
CA SER A 52 -0.28 16.04 3.70
C SER A 52 -1.16 16.58 2.56
N LEU A 53 -1.28 15.83 1.46
CA LEU A 53 -2.17 16.22 0.35
C LEU A 53 -3.64 16.22 0.76
N LEU A 54 -4.06 15.23 1.54
CA LEU A 54 -5.41 15.17 2.09
C LEU A 54 -5.65 16.34 3.04
N GLU A 55 -4.72 16.65 3.95
CA GLU A 55 -4.82 17.80 4.85
C GLU A 55 -5.04 19.12 4.09
N LEU A 56 -4.24 19.36 3.03
CA LEU A 56 -4.39 20.53 2.17
C LEU A 56 -5.76 20.57 1.47
N ALA A 57 -6.28 19.42 1.05
CA ALA A 57 -7.55 19.32 0.36
C ALA A 57 -8.77 19.52 1.28
N ARG A 58 -8.59 19.35 2.61
CA ARG A 58 -9.67 19.45 3.62
C ARG A 58 -10.87 18.55 3.30
N PRO A 59 -10.76 17.23 3.52
CA PRO A 59 -11.83 16.28 3.22
C PRO A 59 -13.06 16.59 4.06
N GLN A 60 -14.24 16.56 3.44
CA GLN A 60 -15.50 16.69 4.18
C GLN A 60 -15.68 15.51 5.15
N PRO A 61 -16.43 15.68 6.26
CA PRO A 61 -16.64 14.60 7.24
C PRO A 61 -17.21 13.29 6.68
N ARG A 62 -17.97 13.37 5.58
CA ARG A 62 -18.56 12.21 4.89
C ARG A 62 -17.63 11.54 3.88
N ALA A 63 -16.44 12.07 3.61
CA ALA A 63 -15.47 11.46 2.72
C ALA A 63 -14.81 10.25 3.41
N THR A 64 -15.13 9.04 2.94
CA THR A 64 -14.64 7.77 3.52
C THR A 64 -13.79 6.95 2.55
N TRP A 65 -13.82 7.30 1.26
CA TRP A 65 -13.09 6.63 0.19
C TRP A 65 -12.36 7.62 -0.71
N VAL A 66 -11.32 7.12 -1.39
CA VAL A 66 -10.57 7.85 -2.42
C VAL A 66 -10.46 6.97 -3.66
N LEU A 67 -11.02 7.47 -4.77
CA LEU A 67 -10.81 6.93 -6.10
C LEU A 67 -9.52 7.51 -6.68
N VAL A 68 -8.60 6.64 -7.07
CA VAL A 68 -7.30 6.96 -7.65
C VAL A 68 -7.36 6.60 -9.12
N GLN A 69 -7.05 7.57 -9.99
CA GLN A 69 -7.13 7.39 -11.45
C GLN A 69 -5.79 7.63 -12.13
N ALA A 70 -5.51 6.79 -13.12
CA ALA A 70 -4.33 6.84 -13.97
C ALA A 70 -4.66 7.36 -15.37
N ALA A 71 -3.63 7.87 -16.06
CA ALA A 71 -3.76 8.39 -17.41
C ALA A 71 -4.14 7.32 -18.46
N ASP A 72 -3.85 6.05 -18.20
CA ASP A 72 -4.17 4.91 -19.07
C ASP A 72 -5.59 4.36 -18.84
N GLY A 73 -6.38 5.01 -17.99
CA GLY A 73 -7.72 4.58 -17.60
C GLY A 73 -7.75 3.56 -16.47
N TYR A 74 -6.60 3.14 -15.92
CA TYR A 74 -6.59 2.32 -14.71
C TYR A 74 -7.08 3.12 -13.50
N HIS A 75 -7.82 2.46 -12.61
CA HIS A 75 -8.27 3.06 -11.37
C HIS A 75 -8.40 2.05 -10.24
N GLU A 76 -8.25 2.56 -9.02
CA GLU A 76 -8.33 1.79 -7.78
C GLU A 76 -8.96 2.64 -6.68
N SER A 77 -9.68 2.00 -5.75
CA SER A 77 -10.32 2.69 -4.62
C SER A 77 -9.70 2.26 -3.30
N PHE A 78 -9.49 3.24 -2.42
CA PHE A 78 -8.91 3.04 -1.09
C PHE A 78 -9.83 3.63 -0.02
N PRO A 79 -9.99 2.99 1.14
CA PRO A 79 -10.49 3.68 2.32
C PRO A 79 -9.60 4.89 2.61
N ILE A 80 -10.20 6.04 2.92
CA ILE A 80 -9.43 7.29 3.13
C ILE A 80 -8.38 7.13 4.23
N ASP A 81 -8.68 6.37 5.28
CA ASP A 81 -7.77 6.17 6.42
C ASP A 81 -6.50 5.41 6.01
N MET A 82 -6.57 4.54 4.99
CA MET A 82 -5.38 3.89 4.44
C MET A 82 -4.44 4.92 3.83
N LEU A 83 -4.96 5.95 3.15
CA LEU A 83 -4.14 7.02 2.57
C LEU A 83 -3.78 8.12 3.59
N ARG A 84 -4.35 8.10 4.80
CA ARG A 84 -3.94 8.95 5.92
C ARG A 84 -2.86 8.32 6.80
N ALA A 85 -2.69 7.01 6.72
CA ALA A 85 -1.67 6.30 7.47
C ALA A 85 -0.25 6.81 7.15
N ASP A 86 0.71 6.49 8.01
CA ASP A 86 2.12 6.73 7.69
C ASP A 86 2.58 5.79 6.57
N GLY A 87 3.33 6.33 5.61
CA GLY A 87 3.91 5.57 4.49
C GLY A 87 3.38 5.91 3.10
N PRO A 88 2.06 5.91 2.85
CA PRO A 88 1.52 6.21 1.53
C PRO A 88 1.90 7.59 1.01
N MET A 89 2.28 7.64 -0.27
CA MET A 89 2.82 8.84 -0.90
C MET A 89 2.48 8.92 -2.38
N VAL A 90 2.45 10.15 -2.89
CA VAL A 90 2.58 10.43 -4.32
C VAL A 90 4.06 10.57 -4.63
N ALA A 91 4.63 9.56 -5.29
CA ALA A 91 6.04 9.49 -5.63
C ALA A 91 6.31 9.99 -7.04
N PHE A 92 7.37 10.78 -7.18
CA PHE A 92 7.86 11.33 -8.45
C PHE A 92 9.38 11.13 -8.64
N GLY A 93 10.07 10.54 -7.65
CA GLY A 93 11.47 10.14 -7.72
C GLY A 93 11.66 8.65 -7.39
N MET A 94 12.69 8.06 -7.99
CA MET A 94 13.12 6.66 -7.78
C MET A 94 14.64 6.59 -7.83
N ASP A 95 15.24 6.03 -6.78
CA ASP A 95 16.68 5.83 -6.60
C ASP A 95 17.52 7.11 -6.77
N GLY A 96 16.97 8.26 -6.33
CA GLY A 96 17.61 9.57 -6.44
C GLY A 96 17.47 10.23 -7.81
N PHE A 97 16.77 9.60 -8.75
CA PHE A 97 16.51 10.14 -10.08
C PHE A 97 15.03 10.46 -10.28
N THR A 98 14.73 11.19 -11.34
CA THR A 98 13.34 11.34 -11.81
C THR A 98 12.74 9.97 -12.11
N LEU A 99 11.48 9.77 -11.71
CA LEU A 99 10.77 8.51 -11.93
C LEU A 99 10.81 8.12 -13.43
N PRO A 100 11.27 6.91 -13.79
CA PRO A 100 11.23 6.46 -15.18
C PRO A 100 9.79 6.31 -15.69
N ARG A 101 9.55 6.55 -16.99
CA ARG A 101 8.20 6.43 -17.60
C ARG A 101 7.53 5.08 -17.33
N ARG A 102 8.27 3.98 -17.45
CA ARG A 102 7.78 2.60 -17.16
C ARG A 102 7.31 2.40 -15.71
N HIS A 103 7.79 3.25 -14.80
CA HIS A 103 7.48 3.21 -13.37
C HIS A 103 6.45 4.24 -12.93
N GLY A 104 5.92 5.03 -13.86
CA GLY A 104 4.77 5.90 -13.59
C GLY A 104 5.03 7.39 -13.73
N PHE A 105 6.08 7.84 -14.42
CA PHE A 105 6.29 9.28 -14.67
C PHE A 105 5.04 9.97 -15.25
N ALA A 106 4.60 11.13 -14.78
CA ALA A 106 5.29 12.06 -13.87
C ALA A 106 5.22 11.66 -12.39
N ALA A 107 4.14 11.02 -11.97
CA ALA A 107 3.92 10.66 -10.58
C ALA A 107 3.10 9.37 -10.47
N ARG A 108 3.30 8.64 -9.37
CA ARG A 108 2.55 7.43 -9.04
C ARG A 108 2.08 7.47 -7.59
N LEU A 109 1.03 6.72 -7.28
CA LEU A 109 0.71 6.36 -5.91
C LEU A 109 1.63 5.21 -5.47
N LEU A 110 2.16 5.32 -4.25
CA LEU A 110 2.76 4.23 -3.49
C LEU A 110 1.98 4.01 -2.20
N VAL A 111 1.61 2.76 -1.94
CA VAL A 111 0.96 2.30 -0.71
C VAL A 111 1.78 1.10 -0.20
N PRO A 112 2.82 1.34 0.63
CA PRO A 112 3.69 0.28 1.12
C PRO A 112 2.94 -0.84 1.81
N GLY A 113 3.41 -2.08 1.66
CA GLY A 113 2.77 -3.27 2.25
C GLY A 113 1.60 -3.85 1.44
N HIS A 114 1.27 -3.26 0.29
CA HIS A 114 0.24 -3.75 -0.61
C HIS A 114 0.79 -4.17 -1.97
N ASP A 115 0.06 -5.06 -2.64
CA ASP A 115 0.44 -5.60 -3.95
C ASP A 115 0.66 -4.50 -5.00
N GLY A 116 1.50 -4.81 -5.99
CA GLY A 116 1.89 -3.88 -7.05
C GLY A 116 0.71 -3.23 -7.78
N MET A 117 -0.42 -3.93 -7.91
CA MET A 117 -1.64 -3.38 -8.54
C MET A 117 -2.28 -2.23 -7.76
N LYS A 118 -2.09 -2.17 -6.44
CA LYS A 118 -2.56 -1.07 -5.58
C LYS A 118 -1.71 0.19 -5.73
N ASN A 119 -0.54 0.09 -6.35
CA ASN A 119 0.40 1.19 -6.49
C ASN A 119 0.22 1.85 -7.87
N VAL A 120 -0.83 2.66 -8.01
CA VAL A 120 -1.29 3.22 -9.30
C VAL A 120 -0.19 4.07 -9.99
N LYS A 121 0.17 3.72 -11.22
CA LYS A 121 1.13 4.49 -12.05
C LYS A 121 0.42 5.61 -12.82
N TRP A 122 1.18 6.60 -13.28
CA TRP A 122 0.68 7.69 -14.15
C TRP A 122 -0.53 8.40 -13.52
N LEU A 123 -0.39 8.73 -12.24
CA LEU A 123 -1.44 9.31 -11.42
C LEU A 123 -1.92 10.64 -12.01
N THR A 124 -3.24 10.77 -12.18
CA THR A 124 -3.87 12.00 -12.70
C THR A 124 -4.86 12.59 -11.72
N ARG A 125 -5.56 11.76 -10.93
CA ARG A 125 -6.66 12.24 -10.07
C ARG A 125 -6.80 11.42 -8.79
N LEU A 126 -7.13 12.13 -7.71
CA LEU A 126 -7.68 11.57 -6.47
C LEU A 126 -9.05 12.22 -6.24
N THR A 127 -10.11 11.42 -6.22
CA THR A 127 -11.48 11.90 -6.01
C THR A 127 -12.02 11.29 -4.73
N LEU A 128 -12.41 12.15 -3.78
CA LEU A 128 -12.94 11.73 -2.49
C LEU A 128 -14.44 11.45 -2.61
N SER A 129 -14.89 10.33 -2.05
CA SER A 129 -16.27 9.85 -2.09
C SER A 129 -16.70 9.25 -0.74
N ASP A 130 -18.00 8.99 -0.59
CA ASP A 130 -18.60 8.34 0.58
C ASP A 130 -18.78 6.82 0.39
N ALA A 131 -18.44 6.30 -0.79
CA ALA A 131 -18.53 4.89 -1.16
C ALA A 131 -17.36 4.49 -2.08
N PRO A 132 -16.97 3.19 -2.09
CA PRO A 132 -15.96 2.71 -3.03
C PRO A 132 -16.49 2.77 -4.46
N ALA A 133 -15.63 3.18 -5.40
CA ALA A 133 -15.92 2.96 -6.82
C ALA A 133 -15.50 1.54 -7.21
N ALA A 134 -16.21 0.95 -8.18
CA ALA A 134 -15.82 -0.37 -8.71
C ALA A 134 -14.46 -0.25 -9.41
N GLY A 135 -13.37 -0.70 -8.76
CA GLY A 135 -12.02 -0.77 -9.35
C GLY A 135 -11.96 -1.64 -10.61
N VAL A 136 -10.85 -1.59 -11.37
CA VAL A 136 -10.66 -2.41 -12.58
C VAL A 136 -10.78 -3.93 -12.29
N LEU A 137 -10.44 -4.36 -11.08
CA LEU A 137 -10.66 -5.72 -10.59
C LEU A 137 -11.70 -5.75 -9.45
N GLY A 138 -12.64 -4.81 -9.45
CA GLY A 138 -13.78 -4.88 -8.53
C GLY A 138 -14.56 -6.19 -8.71
N PRO A 139 -15.34 -6.62 -7.70
CA PRO A 139 -16.06 -7.90 -7.72
C PRO A 139 -16.94 -8.10 -8.96
N ALA A 140 -17.39 -7.01 -9.60
CA ALA A 140 -18.12 -7.03 -10.85
C ALA A 140 -17.32 -7.58 -12.06
N ARG A 141 -16.01 -7.35 -12.14
CA ARG A 141 -15.13 -7.83 -13.23
C ARG A 141 -14.46 -9.17 -12.93
N LEU A 142 -14.21 -9.48 -11.66
CA LEU A 142 -13.68 -10.78 -11.22
C LEU A 142 -14.75 -11.89 -11.20
N GLY A 143 -16.01 -11.59 -11.53
CA GLY A 143 -17.13 -12.55 -11.41
C GLY A 143 -17.48 -12.91 -9.96
N LEU A 144 -16.83 -12.27 -8.97
CA LEU A 144 -17.04 -12.50 -7.54
C LEU A 144 -18.22 -11.68 -7.02
N ARG A 145 -19.42 -11.95 -7.53
CA ARG A 145 -20.66 -11.40 -6.95
C ARG A 145 -20.84 -12.01 -5.55
N GLY A 146 -20.66 -11.19 -4.51
CA GLY A 146 -20.94 -11.58 -3.11
C GLY A 146 -19.74 -11.57 -2.16
N HIS A 147 -18.50 -11.38 -2.64
CA HIS A 147 -17.36 -11.23 -1.74
C HIS A 147 -17.28 -9.81 -1.19
N ARG A 148 -17.60 -9.66 0.10
CA ARG A 148 -17.29 -8.45 0.87
C ARG A 148 -15.78 -8.40 1.13
N PRO A 149 -15.14 -7.22 1.07
CA PRO A 149 -13.76 -7.06 1.49
C PRO A 149 -13.63 -7.41 2.98
N HIS A 150 -12.62 -8.24 3.33
CA HIS A 150 -12.29 -8.53 4.71
C HIS A 150 -11.84 -7.24 5.40
N GLY A 151 -12.60 -6.78 6.41
CA GLY A 151 -12.26 -5.59 7.22
C GLY A 151 -13.42 -4.68 7.61
N VAL A 152 -14.65 -4.90 7.12
CA VAL A 152 -15.83 -4.16 7.60
C VAL A 152 -16.32 -4.81 8.91
N PRO A 153 -16.32 -4.11 10.07
CA PRO A 153 -16.78 -4.70 11.32
C PRO A 153 -18.29 -4.96 11.26
N HIS A 154 -18.70 -6.18 11.61
CA HIS A 154 -20.10 -6.47 11.86
C HIS A 154 -20.51 -5.84 13.21
N ARG A 155 -21.48 -4.91 13.20
CA ARG A 155 -22.27 -4.63 14.41
C ARG A 155 -23.26 -5.77 14.61
N HIS A 156 -22.86 -6.81 15.34
CA HIS A 156 -23.80 -7.76 15.92
C HIS A 156 -24.13 -7.34 17.36
N PRO A 157 -25.41 -7.38 17.78
CA PRO A 157 -25.75 -7.24 19.19
C PRO A 157 -25.16 -8.42 19.96
N HIS A 158 -24.47 -8.10 21.05
CA HIS A 158 -23.76 -9.04 21.93
C HIS A 158 -24.66 -10.19 22.38
N ARG A 159 -24.25 -11.43 22.11
CA ARG A 159 -24.62 -12.61 22.92
C ARG A 159 -23.42 -12.97 23.80
N PRO A 160 -23.59 -13.24 25.11
CA PRO A 160 -22.47 -13.60 25.96
C PRO A 160 -22.00 -15.02 25.66
N CYS A 161 -20.75 -15.16 25.24
CA CYS A 161 -20.06 -16.45 25.09
C CYS A 161 -19.57 -16.94 26.46
N HIS A 162 -20.44 -17.59 27.23
CA HIS A 162 -19.96 -18.49 28.29
C HIS A 162 -19.99 -19.92 27.77
N ARG A 163 -18.83 -20.42 27.34
CA ARG A 163 -18.54 -21.85 27.38
C ARG A 163 -17.06 -22.04 27.69
N HIS A 164 -16.80 -22.45 28.93
CA HIS A 164 -15.49 -22.85 29.40
C HIS A 164 -14.92 -23.96 28.52
N LEU A 165 -13.75 -23.71 27.92
CA LEU A 165 -12.89 -24.75 27.37
C LEU A 165 -11.68 -24.91 28.30
N PRO A 166 -11.27 -26.15 28.64
CA PRO A 166 -10.18 -26.39 29.56
C PRO A 166 -8.84 -25.99 28.95
N VAL A 167 -8.02 -25.32 29.77
CA VAL A 167 -6.67 -24.86 29.43
C VAL A 167 -5.74 -26.07 29.34
N HIS A 168 -5.41 -26.49 28.12
CA HIS A 168 -4.27 -27.39 27.91
C HIS A 168 -2.97 -26.61 28.15
N ARG A 169 -2.19 -27.05 29.14
CA ARG A 169 -0.86 -26.52 29.47
C ARG A 169 0.05 -26.56 28.24
N ARG A 170 0.56 -25.40 27.83
CA ARG A 170 1.57 -25.27 26.77
C ARG A 170 2.87 -25.94 27.23
N ARG A 171 3.39 -26.87 26.44
CA ARG A 171 4.77 -27.36 26.60
C ARG A 171 5.75 -26.24 26.19
N PRO A 172 6.88 -26.04 26.91
CA PRO A 172 7.88 -25.06 26.51
C PRO A 172 8.58 -25.43 25.20
N TRP A 173 8.95 -24.39 24.46
CA TRP A 173 9.72 -24.45 23.22
C TRP A 173 11.14 -25.01 23.47
N PRO A 174 11.63 -26.01 22.70
CA PRO A 174 13.01 -26.45 22.81
C PRO A 174 13.91 -25.37 22.19
N GLY A 175 14.89 -24.88 22.95
CA GLY A 175 15.85 -23.87 22.50
C GLY A 175 16.67 -24.29 21.26
N PRO A 176 17.39 -23.35 20.64
CA PRO A 176 18.13 -23.62 19.40
C PRO A 176 19.26 -24.65 19.62
N ALA A 177 19.46 -25.50 18.61
CA ALA A 177 20.51 -26.52 18.58
C ALA A 177 21.93 -25.91 18.58
N PRO A 178 22.93 -26.58 19.19
CA PRO A 178 24.29 -26.09 19.23
C PRO A 178 24.97 -26.14 17.84
N ALA A 179 25.83 -25.16 17.59
CA ALA A 179 26.62 -25.06 16.36
C ALA A 179 27.65 -26.20 16.22
N HIS A 180 27.77 -26.74 15.01
CA HIS A 180 28.81 -27.71 14.66
C HIS A 180 30.23 -27.12 14.81
N PRO A 181 31.22 -27.89 15.31
CA PRO A 181 32.59 -27.41 15.38
C PRO A 181 33.20 -27.28 13.99
N ALA A 182 33.89 -26.16 13.75
CA ALA A 182 34.63 -25.87 12.54
C ALA A 182 35.72 -26.92 12.28
N GLY A 183 35.72 -27.48 11.07
CA GLY A 183 36.73 -28.42 10.60
C GLY A 183 38.13 -27.79 10.57
N ARG A 184 39.12 -28.59 10.96
CA ARG A 184 40.54 -28.26 11.00
C ARG A 184 41.04 -27.86 9.61
N GLY A 185 41.72 -26.72 9.53
CA GLY A 185 42.43 -26.29 8.32
C GLY A 185 43.56 -27.26 8.00
N VAL A 186 43.59 -27.72 6.74
CA VAL A 186 44.73 -28.42 6.16
C VAL A 186 45.70 -27.37 5.65
N ASP A 187 46.86 -27.31 6.29
CA ASP A 187 48.06 -26.61 5.86
C ASP A 187 48.53 -27.18 4.50
N ARG A 188 48.68 -26.32 3.49
CA ARG A 188 49.35 -26.65 2.23
C ARG A 188 50.55 -25.73 2.06
N ARG A 189 51.68 -26.14 2.64
CA ARG A 189 53.01 -25.84 2.11
C ARG A 189 53.42 -26.96 1.13
N ARG A 190 53.46 -26.63 -0.16
CA ARG A 190 54.50 -26.99 -1.14
C ARG A 190 54.11 -26.48 -2.52
#